data_AF-A0A6A1TXB7-F1
#
_entry.id   AF-A0A6A1TXB7-F1
#
_cell.length_a   1.000
_cell.length_b   1.000
_cell.length_c   1.000
_cell.angle_alpha   90.00
_cell.angle_beta   90.00
_cell.angle_gamma   90.00
#
_symmetry.space_group_name_H-M   'P 1'
#
loop_
_entity.id
_entity.type
_entity.pdbx_description
1 polymer ?
#
loop_
_entity_poly.entity_id
_entity_poly.type
_entity_poly.pdbx_seq_one_letter_code
_entity_poly.pdbx_strand_id
1 'polypeptide(L)'
;MTYELYYWDGLQGRGEFVRLALEEAGADYVDVARGERGTAKMMDYMHGKHGYDMPFAPPFLKDGDLIVSHVANILNYLGPKLDLVPKDEKSRLFAHGLQLTITDFLAEVHDTHHPISTADYYEDQRPEAKARSKAFLKHRVPKFIGYFDRIIAANPTKSGYALGDTLTYVDLSLFQLAKGLAYAFPRAMKNFDSDYPHVAKLRDAVAKRPNIEAYLKSKRRLAFNESGIFRHYPDLDQDPA
;
A
#
# COMPACT_ATOMS: atom_id res chain seq x y z
N MET A 1 9.08 -3.58 -23.15
CA MET A 1 7.91 -2.68 -23.17
C MET A 1 7.77 -2.10 -21.77
N THR A 2 7.48 -0.80 -21.67
CA THR A 2 7.44 -0.07 -20.40
C THR A 2 6.05 -0.16 -19.79
N TYR A 3 5.95 -0.47 -18.50
CA TYR A 3 4.66 -0.49 -17.80
C TYR A 3 4.10 0.93 -17.68
N GLU A 4 2.78 1.08 -17.75
CA GLU A 4 2.12 2.37 -17.54
C GLU A 4 1.25 2.29 -16.28
N LEU A 5 1.62 3.03 -15.24
CA LEU A 5 0.84 3.13 -14.00
C LEU A 5 -0.06 4.37 -14.04
N TYR A 6 -1.35 4.16 -13.82
CA TYR A 6 -2.35 5.21 -13.76
C TYR A 6 -2.85 5.35 -12.32
N TYR A 7 -2.41 6.41 -11.62
CA TYR A 7 -2.85 6.72 -10.26
C TYR A 7 -2.75 8.22 -9.96
N TRP A 8 -3.61 8.75 -9.09
CA TRP A 8 -3.61 10.18 -8.73
C TRP A 8 -2.21 10.76 -8.44
N ASP A 9 -1.94 11.95 -8.97
CA ASP A 9 -0.75 12.74 -8.66
C ASP A 9 -0.91 13.51 -7.33
N GLY A 10 0.19 14.03 -6.80
CA GLY A 10 0.23 14.82 -5.57
C GLY A 10 0.18 13.99 -4.28
N LEU A 11 0.01 12.68 -4.37
CA LEU A 11 -0.05 11.77 -3.23
C LEU A 11 0.55 10.39 -3.51
N GLN A 12 0.98 9.71 -2.45
CA GLN A 12 1.40 8.30 -2.52
C GLN A 12 0.19 7.39 -2.78
N GLY A 13 -0.74 7.35 -1.81
CA GLY A 13 -2.00 6.62 -1.85
C GLY A 13 -1.87 5.13 -2.22
N ARG A 14 -2.89 4.59 -2.88
CA ARG A 14 -2.95 3.17 -3.29
C ARG A 14 -1.90 2.83 -4.36
N GLY A 15 -1.52 3.79 -5.21
CA GLY A 15 -0.50 3.60 -6.24
C GLY A 15 0.89 3.30 -5.68
N GLU A 16 1.19 3.75 -4.45
CA GLU A 16 2.52 3.55 -3.85
C GLU A 16 2.90 2.08 -3.65
N PHE A 17 1.92 1.23 -3.37
CA PHE A 17 2.11 -0.22 -3.23
C PHE A 17 2.61 -0.85 -4.54
N VAL A 18 2.11 -0.36 -5.67
CA VAL A 18 2.54 -0.80 -7.01
C VAL A 18 3.91 -0.19 -7.36
N ARG A 19 4.13 1.10 -7.07
CA ARG A 19 5.42 1.77 -7.31
C ARG A 19 6.56 1.06 -6.60
N LEU A 20 6.39 0.69 -5.33
CA LEU A 20 7.44 -0.02 -4.59
C LEU A 20 7.85 -1.34 -5.24
N ALA A 21 6.91 -2.10 -5.81
CA ALA A 21 7.22 -3.33 -6.55
C ALA A 21 7.99 -3.04 -7.84
N LEU A 22 7.57 -2.03 -8.60
CA LEU A 22 8.25 -1.62 -9.84
C LEU A 22 9.66 -1.10 -9.54
N GLU A 23 9.82 -0.28 -8.51
CA GLU A 23 11.10 0.32 -8.11
C GLU A 23 12.05 -0.73 -7.54
N GLU A 24 11.59 -1.63 -6.67
CA GLU A 24 12.44 -2.73 -6.16
C GLU A 24 12.95 -3.62 -7.28
N ALA A 25 12.10 -3.92 -8.27
CA ALA A 25 12.50 -4.74 -9.42
C ALA A 25 13.36 -4.00 -10.45
N GLY A 26 13.53 -2.67 -10.31
CA GLY A 26 14.17 -1.84 -11.33
C GLY A 26 13.43 -1.87 -12.68
N ALA A 27 12.12 -2.08 -12.65
CA ALA A 27 11.30 -2.20 -13.85
C ALA A 27 11.09 -0.85 -14.52
N ASP A 28 11.16 -0.81 -15.85
CA ASP A 28 10.80 0.38 -16.62
C ASP A 28 9.30 0.65 -16.51
N TYR A 29 8.91 1.79 -15.95
CA TYR A 29 7.53 2.24 -15.92
C TYR A 29 7.37 3.76 -16.07
N VAL A 30 6.20 4.18 -16.52
CA VAL A 30 5.76 5.58 -16.54
C VAL A 30 4.61 5.76 -15.56
N ASP A 31 4.72 6.75 -14.67
CA ASP A 31 3.62 7.20 -13.81
C ASP A 31 2.76 8.21 -14.59
N VAL A 32 1.79 7.69 -15.36
CA VAL A 32 1.14 8.43 -16.45
C VAL A 32 0.43 9.68 -15.95
N ALA A 33 -0.23 9.59 -14.79
CA ALA A 33 -0.99 10.70 -14.23
C ALA A 33 -0.13 11.89 -13.79
N ARG A 34 1.17 11.66 -13.53
CA ARG A 34 2.14 12.70 -13.17
C ARG A 34 2.73 13.41 -14.38
N GLY A 35 2.42 12.95 -15.59
CA GLY A 35 2.82 13.58 -16.84
C GLY A 35 1.79 14.59 -17.35
N GLU A 36 2.15 15.29 -18.43
CA GLU A 36 1.26 16.26 -19.07
C GLU A 36 -0.05 15.59 -19.55
N ARG A 37 -1.19 16.18 -19.17
CA ARG A 37 -2.55 15.63 -19.41
C ARG A 37 -2.76 14.21 -18.85
N GLY A 38 -1.92 13.77 -17.91
CA GLY A 38 -1.95 12.43 -17.34
C GLY A 38 -3.28 12.06 -16.70
N THR A 39 -3.83 12.94 -15.87
CA THR A 39 -5.15 12.74 -15.24
C THR A 39 -6.27 12.60 -16.27
N ALA A 40 -6.25 13.40 -17.35
CA ALA A 40 -7.26 13.29 -18.40
C ALA A 40 -7.20 11.91 -19.10
N LYS A 41 -5.99 11.42 -19.42
CA LYS A 41 -5.80 10.06 -19.98
C LYS A 41 -6.34 8.98 -19.04
N MET A 42 -6.06 9.10 -17.74
CA MET A 42 -6.60 8.17 -16.74
C MET A 42 -8.14 8.18 -16.72
N MET A 43 -8.75 9.36 -16.75
CA MET A 43 -10.20 9.49 -16.77
C MET A 43 -10.83 8.98 -18.07
N ASP A 44 -10.14 9.08 -19.22
CA ASP A 44 -10.62 8.51 -20.48
C ASP A 44 -10.78 6.99 -20.41
N TYR A 45 -9.84 6.28 -19.77
CA TYR A 45 -9.97 4.83 -19.47
C TYR A 45 -11.14 4.55 -18.54
N MET A 46 -11.25 5.28 -17.43
CA MET A 46 -12.33 5.12 -16.44
C MET A 46 -13.72 5.53 -16.96
N HIS A 47 -13.80 6.26 -18.06
CA HIS A 47 -15.04 6.60 -18.75
C HIS A 47 -15.29 5.76 -20.02
N GLY A 48 -14.47 4.73 -20.27
CA GLY A 48 -14.80 3.67 -21.23
C GLY A 48 -14.49 4.05 -22.66
N LYS A 49 -13.72 5.13 -22.85
CA LYS A 49 -13.29 5.58 -24.19
C LYS A 49 -12.30 4.61 -24.85
N HIS A 50 -11.81 3.62 -24.10
CA HIS A 50 -10.83 2.64 -24.56
C HIS A 50 -11.35 1.20 -24.64
N GLY A 51 -12.60 0.93 -24.25
CA GLY A 51 -13.16 -0.42 -24.27
C GLY A 51 -13.95 -0.79 -23.03
N TYR A 52 -14.42 -2.04 -23.02
CA TYR A 52 -15.21 -2.60 -21.92
C TYR A 52 -14.36 -3.01 -20.71
N ASP A 53 -13.05 -3.16 -20.89
CA ASP A 53 -12.03 -3.44 -19.87
C ASP A 53 -11.68 -2.20 -19.02
N MET A 54 -12.67 -1.33 -18.83
CA MET A 54 -12.62 -0.12 -18.02
C MET A 54 -12.27 -0.44 -16.56
N PRO A 55 -11.24 0.19 -15.99
CA PRO A 55 -11.01 0.21 -14.55
C PRO A 55 -12.10 0.98 -13.81
N PHE A 56 -12.61 0.41 -12.71
CA PHE A 56 -13.56 1.11 -11.83
C PHE A 56 -12.95 2.36 -11.17
N ALA A 57 -11.69 2.25 -10.73
CA ALA A 57 -10.94 3.32 -10.06
C ALA A 57 -9.44 3.09 -10.21
N PRO A 58 -8.60 4.13 -10.01
CA PRO A 58 -7.17 3.95 -9.93
C PRO A 58 -6.76 3.35 -8.56
N PRO A 59 -5.63 2.61 -8.47
CA PRO A 59 -4.69 2.39 -9.56
C PRO A 59 -5.13 1.29 -10.51
N PHE A 60 -4.72 1.46 -11.77
CA PHE A 60 -4.63 0.39 -12.76
C PHE A 60 -3.30 0.48 -13.49
N LEU A 61 -2.85 -0.67 -14.00
CA LEU A 61 -1.62 -0.82 -14.75
C LEU A 61 -1.96 -1.26 -16.17
N LYS A 62 -1.28 -0.68 -17.16
CA LYS A 62 -1.29 -1.15 -18.54
C LYS A 62 0.05 -1.80 -18.91
N ASP A 63 -0.01 -2.98 -19.50
CA ASP A 63 1.13 -3.73 -20.06
C ASP A 63 0.75 -4.20 -21.47
N GLY A 64 1.24 -3.50 -22.50
CA GLY A 64 0.77 -3.71 -23.88
C GLY A 64 -0.73 -3.40 -23.99
N ASP A 65 -1.51 -4.39 -24.42
CA ASP A 65 -2.97 -4.34 -24.55
C ASP A 65 -3.71 -4.74 -23.28
N LEU A 66 -3.01 -5.20 -22.23
CA LEU A 66 -3.64 -5.65 -21.00
C LEU A 66 -3.84 -4.47 -20.03
N ILE A 67 -5.06 -4.35 -19.50
CA ILE A 67 -5.40 -3.47 -18.38
C ILE A 67 -5.62 -4.31 -17.12
N VAL A 68 -4.84 -4.05 -16.07
CA VAL A 68 -4.94 -4.73 -14.76
C VAL A 68 -5.30 -3.70 -13.70
N SER A 69 -6.49 -3.81 -13.12
CA SER A 69 -6.97 -2.90 -12.07
C SER A 69 -6.91 -3.53 -10.68
N HIS A 70 -6.94 -2.70 -9.64
CA HIS A 70 -6.84 -3.05 -8.20
C HIS A 70 -5.42 -3.41 -7.75
N VAL A 71 -4.96 -2.80 -6.66
CA VAL A 71 -3.59 -2.99 -6.12
C VAL A 71 -3.21 -4.47 -5.96
N ALA A 72 -4.05 -5.27 -5.30
CA ALA A 72 -3.73 -6.67 -5.04
C ALA A 72 -3.65 -7.51 -6.32
N ASN A 73 -4.47 -7.19 -7.32
CA ASN A 73 -4.49 -7.88 -8.60
C ASN A 73 -3.31 -7.46 -9.49
N ILE A 74 -2.97 -6.17 -9.50
CA ILE A 74 -1.75 -5.65 -10.16
C ILE A 74 -0.51 -6.33 -9.58
N LEU A 75 -0.38 -6.41 -8.25
CA LEU A 75 0.76 -7.04 -7.61
C LEU A 75 0.81 -8.56 -7.84
N ASN A 76 -0.33 -9.24 -7.90
CA ASN A 76 -0.40 -10.65 -8.28
C ASN A 76 0.02 -10.90 -9.75
N TYR A 77 -0.30 -9.96 -10.64
CA TYR A 77 0.14 -9.98 -12.04
C TYR A 77 1.65 -9.72 -12.17
N LEU A 78 2.15 -8.69 -11.49
CA LEU A 78 3.55 -8.27 -11.55
C LEU A 78 4.48 -9.21 -10.80
N GLY A 79 4.04 -9.80 -9.69
CA GLY A 79 4.87 -10.62 -8.81
C GLY A 79 5.73 -11.65 -9.56
N PRO A 80 5.13 -12.55 -10.36
CA PRO A 80 5.89 -13.54 -11.12
C PRO A 80 6.77 -12.94 -12.22
N LYS A 81 6.38 -11.79 -12.80
CA LYS A 81 7.13 -11.10 -13.88
C LYS A 81 8.36 -10.36 -13.35
N LEU A 82 8.30 -9.94 -12.09
CA LEU A 82 9.34 -9.18 -11.41
C LEU A 82 10.13 -10.03 -10.41
N ASP A 83 9.91 -11.34 -10.40
CA ASP A 83 10.47 -12.29 -9.42
C ASP A 83 10.25 -11.84 -7.94
N LEU A 84 9.10 -11.21 -7.66
CA LEU A 84 8.66 -10.73 -6.34
C LEU A 84 7.64 -11.66 -5.67
N VAL A 85 7.61 -12.93 -6.08
CA VAL A 85 6.86 -14.01 -5.44
C VAL A 85 7.43 -15.35 -5.91
N PRO A 86 7.47 -16.40 -5.08
CA PRO A 86 7.81 -17.74 -5.56
C PRO A 86 6.87 -18.18 -6.70
N LYS A 87 7.41 -18.93 -7.65
CA LYS A 87 6.70 -19.28 -8.90
C LYS A 87 5.61 -20.33 -8.71
N ASP A 88 5.65 -21.09 -7.61
CA ASP A 88 4.66 -22.12 -7.33
C ASP A 88 3.29 -21.53 -6.99
N GLU A 89 2.24 -22.22 -7.42
CA GLU A 89 0.86 -21.76 -7.29
C GLU A 89 0.45 -21.53 -5.83
N LYS A 90 0.86 -22.42 -4.93
CA LYS A 90 0.50 -22.34 -3.51
C LYS A 90 1.02 -21.04 -2.89
N SER A 91 2.29 -20.71 -3.13
CA SER A 91 2.89 -19.47 -2.64
C SER A 91 2.23 -18.24 -3.25
N ARG A 92 1.89 -18.28 -4.55
CA ARG A 92 1.21 -17.17 -5.23
C ARG A 92 -0.19 -16.91 -4.67
N LEU A 93 -0.99 -17.96 -4.48
CA LEU A 93 -2.33 -17.85 -3.88
C LEU A 93 -2.25 -17.32 -2.45
N PHE A 94 -1.29 -17.80 -1.67
CA PHE A 94 -1.09 -17.33 -0.31
C PHE A 94 -0.67 -15.85 -0.27
N ALA A 95 0.33 -15.46 -1.06
CA ALA A 95 0.78 -14.07 -1.15
C ALA A 95 -0.33 -13.13 -1.63
N HIS A 96 -1.16 -13.56 -2.59
CA HIS A 96 -2.31 -12.78 -3.04
C HIS A 96 -3.35 -12.59 -1.94
N GLY A 97 -3.66 -13.65 -1.17
CA GLY A 97 -4.55 -13.54 0.00
C GLY A 97 -4.04 -12.59 1.09
N LEU A 98 -2.73 -12.60 1.36
CA LEU A 98 -2.09 -11.62 2.26
C LEU A 98 -2.25 -10.19 1.73
N GLN A 99 -2.05 -9.99 0.43
CA GLN A 99 -2.18 -8.66 -0.17
C GLN A 99 -3.62 -8.14 -0.19
N LEU A 100 -4.61 -9.02 -0.40
CA LEU A 100 -6.02 -8.67 -0.25
C LEU A 100 -6.32 -8.21 1.18
N THR A 101 -5.79 -8.92 2.18
CA THR A 101 -5.90 -8.54 3.60
C THR A 101 -5.27 -7.16 3.87
N ILE A 102 -4.13 -6.85 3.23
CA ILE A 102 -3.53 -5.50 3.30
C ILE A 102 -4.47 -4.46 2.69
N THR A 103 -5.08 -4.73 1.53
CA THR A 103 -5.98 -3.76 0.89
C THR A 103 -7.27 -3.52 1.67
N ASP A 104 -7.78 -4.53 2.39
CA ASP A 104 -8.90 -4.36 3.33
C ASP A 104 -8.49 -3.44 4.47
N PHE A 105 -7.32 -3.65 5.05
CA PHE A 105 -6.81 -2.81 6.13
C PHE A 105 -6.55 -1.37 5.68
N LEU A 106 -6.07 -1.15 4.45
CA LEU A 106 -5.91 0.20 3.88
C LEU A 106 -7.24 0.94 3.72
N ALA A 107 -8.33 0.22 3.42
CA ALA A 107 -9.66 0.82 3.42
C ALA A 107 -10.03 1.29 4.84
N GLU A 108 -9.78 0.46 5.86
CA GLU A 108 -10.05 0.86 7.25
C GLU A 108 -9.20 2.04 7.74
N VAL A 109 -7.94 2.15 7.27
CA VAL A 109 -7.10 3.32 7.53
C VAL A 109 -7.71 4.58 6.89
N HIS A 110 -8.20 4.49 5.66
CA HIS A 110 -8.85 5.61 4.99
C HIS A 110 -10.13 6.04 5.74
N ASP A 111 -10.93 5.08 6.19
CA ASP A 111 -12.17 5.36 6.90
C ASP A 111 -11.97 6.06 8.25
N THR A 112 -10.76 6.11 8.81
CA THR A 112 -10.53 6.85 10.07
C THR A 112 -10.79 8.35 9.92
N HIS A 113 -10.64 8.90 8.72
CA HIS A 113 -10.93 10.31 8.40
C HIS A 113 -12.11 10.50 7.44
N HIS A 114 -12.62 9.44 6.82
CA HIS A 114 -13.86 9.45 6.02
C HIS A 114 -14.83 8.30 6.41
N PRO A 115 -15.32 8.24 7.67
CA PRO A 115 -16.14 7.11 8.15
C PRO A 115 -17.57 7.05 7.61
N ILE A 116 -18.12 8.17 7.11
CA ILE A 116 -19.51 8.25 6.61
C ILE A 116 -19.54 8.26 5.08
N SER A 117 -18.75 9.15 4.48
CA SER A 117 -18.71 9.35 3.04
C SER A 117 -17.29 9.69 2.61
N THR A 118 -16.83 9.02 1.56
CA THR A 118 -15.55 9.30 0.91
C THR A 118 -15.59 10.54 0.02
N ALA A 119 -16.79 11.09 -0.25
CA ALA A 119 -17.00 12.31 -1.02
C ALA A 119 -17.08 13.56 -0.13
N ASP A 120 -17.43 13.40 1.14
CA ASP A 120 -17.60 14.51 2.08
C ASP A 120 -16.25 14.91 2.67
N TYR A 121 -16.10 16.19 3.03
CA TYR A 121 -14.88 16.68 3.67
C TYR A 121 -14.69 16.05 5.06
N TYR A 122 -13.43 15.98 5.53
CA TYR A 122 -13.13 15.46 6.86
C TYR A 122 -13.79 16.32 7.95
N GLU A 123 -13.81 17.64 7.73
CA GLU A 123 -14.35 18.66 8.63
C GLU A 123 -15.82 18.41 8.98
N ASP A 124 -16.60 17.85 8.04
CA ASP A 124 -18.04 17.61 8.17
C ASP A 124 -18.37 16.29 8.90
N GLN A 125 -17.37 15.43 9.16
CA GLN A 125 -17.53 14.12 9.81
C GLN A 125 -16.51 13.88 10.94
N ARG A 126 -15.98 14.97 11.54
CA ARG A 126 -14.94 14.91 12.58
C ARG A 126 -15.34 14.10 13.82
N PRO A 127 -16.54 14.23 14.41
CA PRO A 127 -16.93 13.44 15.59
C PRO A 127 -16.91 11.92 15.31
N GLU A 128 -17.44 11.51 14.17
CA GLU A 128 -17.47 10.13 13.71
C GLU A 128 -16.06 9.63 13.41
N ALA A 129 -15.21 10.47 12.81
CA ALA A 129 -13.82 10.16 12.51
C ALA A 129 -13.04 9.88 13.80
N LYS A 130 -13.25 10.69 14.85
CA LYS A 130 -12.66 10.45 16.18
C LYS A 130 -13.09 9.10 16.76
N ALA A 131 -14.37 8.77 16.69
CA ALA A 131 -14.90 7.51 17.18
C ALA A 131 -14.34 6.30 16.40
N ARG A 132 -14.32 6.40 15.07
CA ARG A 132 -13.77 5.39 14.15
C ARG A 132 -12.28 5.18 14.39
N SER A 133 -11.50 6.26 14.47
CA SER A 133 -10.05 6.20 14.71
C SER A 133 -9.73 5.55 16.06
N LYS A 134 -10.45 5.90 17.13
CA LYS A 134 -10.29 5.27 18.45
C LYS A 134 -10.50 3.75 18.38
N ALA A 135 -11.57 3.31 17.72
CA ALA A 135 -11.83 1.88 17.55
C ALA A 135 -10.81 1.20 16.63
N PHE A 136 -10.37 1.88 15.57
CA PHE A 136 -9.35 1.41 14.64
C PHE A 136 -8.02 1.14 15.36
N LEU A 137 -7.52 2.12 16.12
CA LEU A 137 -6.26 1.99 16.87
C LEU A 137 -6.35 0.91 17.95
N LYS A 138 -7.47 0.86 18.69
CA LYS A 138 -7.64 -0.11 19.78
C LYS A 138 -7.81 -1.56 19.31
N HIS A 139 -8.51 -1.77 18.18
CA HIS A 139 -8.97 -3.12 17.81
C HIS A 139 -8.44 -3.59 16.45
N ARG A 140 -8.24 -2.69 15.49
CA ARG A 140 -7.93 -3.07 14.12
C ARG A 140 -6.43 -3.13 13.91
N VAL A 141 -5.66 -2.13 14.34
CA VAL A 141 -4.19 -2.18 14.26
C VAL A 141 -3.62 -3.45 14.90
N PRO A 142 -3.96 -3.82 16.16
CA PRO A 142 -3.42 -5.03 16.76
C PRO A 142 -3.85 -6.31 16.05
N LYS A 143 -5.07 -6.34 15.52
CA LYS A 143 -5.58 -7.50 14.78
C LYS A 143 -4.82 -7.72 13.48
N PHE A 144 -4.67 -6.68 12.66
CA PHE A 144 -4.04 -6.78 11.35
C PHE A 144 -2.52 -6.87 11.44
N ILE A 145 -1.86 -5.95 12.15
CA ILE A 145 -0.39 -5.96 12.25
C ILE A 145 0.07 -7.18 13.05
N GLY A 146 -0.61 -7.54 14.14
CA GLY A 146 -0.32 -8.75 14.90
C GLY A 146 -0.60 -10.05 14.10
N TYR A 147 -1.50 -10.02 13.11
CA TYR A 147 -1.62 -11.13 12.16
C TYR A 147 -0.36 -11.26 11.30
N PHE A 148 0.09 -10.18 10.65
CA PHE A 148 1.29 -10.22 9.81
C PHE A 148 2.57 -10.51 10.60
N ASP A 149 2.68 -9.99 11.82
CA ASP A 149 3.81 -10.30 12.71
C ASP A 149 3.90 -11.80 13.00
N ARG A 150 2.75 -12.45 13.27
CA ARG A 150 2.67 -13.90 13.44
C ARG A 150 2.95 -14.67 12.14
N ILE A 151 2.53 -14.17 10.98
CA ILE A 151 2.86 -14.78 9.68
C ILE A 151 4.39 -14.81 9.49
N ILE A 152 5.07 -13.68 9.69
CA ILE A 152 6.54 -13.60 9.54
C ILE A 152 7.23 -14.52 10.57
N ALA A 153 6.78 -14.51 11.84
CA ALA A 153 7.33 -15.37 12.87
C ALA A 153 7.15 -16.87 12.57
N ALA A 154 6.00 -17.23 12.00
CA ALA A 154 5.65 -18.61 11.63
C ALA A 154 6.29 -19.08 10.33
N ASN A 155 6.91 -18.20 9.53
CA ASN A 155 7.58 -18.58 8.30
C ASN A 155 8.68 -19.64 8.59
N PRO A 156 8.62 -20.84 7.99
CA PRO A 156 9.53 -21.93 8.30
C PRO A 156 10.98 -21.65 7.89
N THR A 157 11.22 -20.77 6.92
CA THR A 157 12.57 -20.42 6.47
C THR A 157 13.32 -19.53 7.46
N LYS A 158 12.60 -18.89 8.40
CA LYS A 158 13.15 -17.89 9.34
C LYS A 158 13.89 -16.72 8.66
N SER A 159 13.54 -16.43 7.41
CA SER A 159 14.16 -15.38 6.60
C SER A 159 13.86 -13.95 7.08
N GLY A 160 12.78 -13.78 7.84
CA GLY A 160 12.27 -12.46 8.22
C GLY A 160 11.29 -11.86 7.21
N TYR A 161 11.00 -12.55 6.10
CA TYR A 161 9.95 -12.19 5.15
C TYR A 161 8.62 -12.88 5.47
N ALA A 162 7.52 -12.36 4.92
CA ALA A 162 6.18 -12.89 5.13
C ALA A 162 5.97 -14.29 4.54
N LEU A 163 6.61 -14.59 3.41
CA LEU A 163 6.61 -15.94 2.82
C LEU A 163 7.95 -16.27 2.16
N GLY A 164 8.34 -17.55 2.19
CA GLY A 164 9.58 -18.02 1.56
C GLY A 164 10.85 -17.44 2.19
N ASP A 165 11.96 -17.53 1.49
CA ASP A 165 13.28 -17.05 1.92
C ASP A 165 13.75 -15.77 1.20
N THR A 166 12.92 -15.25 0.30
CA THR A 166 13.20 -14.08 -0.54
C THR A 166 12.12 -13.02 -0.36
N LEU A 167 12.46 -11.78 -0.69
CA LEU A 167 11.54 -10.65 -0.64
C LEU A 167 10.38 -10.85 -1.63
N THR A 168 9.18 -10.49 -1.21
CA THR A 168 7.98 -10.46 -2.05
C THR A 168 7.30 -9.10 -2.06
N TYR A 169 6.33 -8.91 -2.96
CA TYR A 169 5.51 -7.70 -2.98
C TYR A 169 4.67 -7.50 -1.69
N VAL A 170 4.44 -8.57 -0.92
CA VAL A 170 3.75 -8.49 0.37
C VAL A 170 4.64 -7.76 1.38
N ASP A 171 5.94 -8.04 1.40
CA ASP A 171 6.90 -7.39 2.29
C ASP A 171 7.04 -5.89 1.97
N LEU A 172 7.09 -5.55 0.68
CA LEU A 172 7.07 -4.15 0.21
C LEU A 172 5.79 -3.42 0.67
N SER A 173 4.66 -4.10 0.63
CA SER A 173 3.38 -3.56 1.08
C SER A 173 3.32 -3.38 2.61
N LEU A 174 3.86 -4.32 3.38
CA LEU A 174 3.97 -4.21 4.84
C LEU A 174 4.91 -3.08 5.26
N PHE A 175 6.02 -2.89 4.53
CA PHE A 175 6.88 -1.71 4.71
C PHE A 175 6.09 -0.41 4.54
N GLN A 176 5.35 -0.26 3.44
CA GLN A 176 4.55 0.95 3.19
C GLN A 176 3.49 1.17 4.26
N LEU A 177 2.84 0.10 4.70
CA LEU A 177 1.83 0.14 5.75
C LEU A 177 2.42 0.62 7.08
N ALA A 178 3.56 0.05 7.50
CA ALA A 178 4.24 0.47 8.73
C ALA A 178 4.70 1.93 8.68
N LYS A 179 5.26 2.38 7.55
CA LYS A 179 5.65 3.79 7.35
C LYS A 179 4.44 4.72 7.37
N GLY A 180 3.33 4.31 6.76
CA GLY A 180 2.11 5.09 6.70
C GLY A 180 1.43 5.22 8.07
N LEU A 181 1.33 4.13 8.83
CA LEU A 181 0.78 4.15 10.19
C LEU A 181 1.62 5.06 11.11
N ALA A 182 2.95 4.95 11.04
CA ALA A 182 3.84 5.82 11.83
C ALA A 182 3.69 7.31 11.48
N TYR A 183 3.36 7.64 10.23
CA TYR A 183 3.06 9.01 9.83
C TYR A 183 1.67 9.46 10.33
N ALA A 184 0.64 8.65 10.12
CA ALA A 184 -0.73 9.03 10.45
C ALA A 184 -0.98 9.11 11.97
N PHE A 185 -0.42 8.17 12.73
CA PHE A 185 -0.68 7.98 14.16
C PHE A 185 0.63 7.86 14.98
N PRO A 186 1.51 8.87 14.96
CA PRO A 186 2.82 8.78 15.60
C PRO A 186 2.76 8.48 17.11
N ARG A 187 1.75 8.97 17.83
CA ARG A 187 1.58 8.67 19.26
C ARG A 187 1.14 7.24 19.47
N ALA A 188 0.11 6.79 18.77
CA ALA A 188 -0.41 5.44 18.92
C ALA A 188 0.63 4.38 18.52
N MET A 189 1.47 4.69 17.53
CA MET A 189 2.51 3.78 17.04
C MET A 189 3.82 3.86 17.84
N LYS A 190 3.87 4.57 18.98
CA LYS A 190 5.10 4.74 19.78
C LYS A 190 5.76 3.42 20.19
N ASN A 191 4.98 2.39 20.52
CA ASN A 191 5.45 1.07 20.94
C ASN A 191 5.47 0.04 19.80
N PHE A 192 5.28 0.47 18.55
CA PHE A 192 5.10 -0.44 17.40
C PHE A 192 6.22 -1.48 17.29
N ASP A 193 7.46 -1.08 17.50
CA ASP A 193 8.62 -1.97 17.32
C ASP A 193 8.73 -3.03 18.43
N SER A 194 8.23 -2.75 19.64
CA SER A 194 8.14 -3.76 20.71
C SER A 194 6.93 -4.67 20.53
N ASP A 195 5.82 -4.12 20.04
CA ASP A 195 4.54 -4.85 19.93
C ASP A 195 4.51 -5.76 18.69
N TYR A 196 5.20 -5.37 17.61
CA TYR A 196 5.25 -6.08 16.33
C TYR A 196 6.69 -6.19 15.81
N PRO A 197 7.57 -6.89 16.54
CA PRO A 197 9.01 -6.88 16.29
C PRO A 197 9.41 -7.49 14.94
N HIS A 198 8.64 -8.41 14.37
CA HIS A 198 8.93 -9.01 13.07
C HIS A 198 8.57 -8.07 11.93
N VAL A 199 7.41 -7.41 12.02
CA VAL A 199 7.02 -6.37 11.03
C VAL A 199 7.98 -5.18 11.08
N ALA A 200 8.41 -4.76 12.27
CA ALA A 200 9.39 -3.69 12.43
C ALA A 200 10.74 -4.04 11.79
N LYS A 201 11.26 -5.25 12.03
CA LYS A 201 12.50 -5.72 11.39
C LYS A 201 12.36 -5.80 9.86
N LEU A 202 11.22 -6.29 9.36
CA LEU A 202 10.92 -6.33 7.94
C LEU A 202 10.91 -4.93 7.33
N ARG A 203 10.22 -3.97 7.97
CA ARG A 203 10.20 -2.55 7.55
C ARG A 203 11.62 -2.02 7.40
N ASP A 204 12.48 -2.25 8.38
CA ASP A 204 13.85 -1.74 8.37
C ASP A 204 14.73 -2.44 7.34
N ALA A 205 14.53 -3.74 7.12
CA ALA A 205 15.22 -4.49 6.08
C ALA A 205 14.83 -4.01 4.68
N VAL A 206 13.53 -3.80 4.42
CA VAL A 206 13.02 -3.27 3.14
C VAL A 206 13.56 -1.87 2.88
N ALA A 207 13.59 -1.00 3.90
CA ALA A 207 14.10 0.37 3.77
C ALA A 207 15.58 0.45 3.35
N LYS A 208 16.36 -0.59 3.64
CA LYS A 208 17.80 -0.69 3.35
C LYS A 208 18.11 -1.38 2.03
N ARG A 209 17.10 -1.85 1.29
CA ARG A 209 17.32 -2.46 -0.02
C ARG A 209 17.82 -1.38 -0.99
N PRO A 210 18.87 -1.63 -1.79
CA PRO A 210 19.49 -0.57 -2.60
C PRO A 210 18.51 0.19 -3.49
N ASN A 211 17.60 -0.53 -4.17
CA ASN A 211 16.61 0.08 -5.06
C ASN A 211 15.56 0.88 -4.30
N ILE A 212 15.04 0.34 -3.18
CA ILE A 212 14.12 1.06 -2.30
C ILE A 212 14.78 2.28 -1.69
N GLU A 213 15.98 2.16 -1.14
CA GLU A 213 16.70 3.28 -0.53
C GLU A 213 16.92 4.42 -1.55
N ALA A 214 17.33 4.07 -2.77
CA ALA A 214 17.47 5.04 -3.85
C ALA A 214 16.13 5.69 -4.21
N TYR A 215 15.05 4.91 -4.34
CA TYR A 215 13.72 5.42 -4.61
C TYR A 215 13.23 6.37 -3.52
N LEU A 216 13.40 6.02 -2.25
CA LEU A 216 12.98 6.82 -1.10
C LEU A 216 13.69 8.19 -1.02
N LYS A 217 14.90 8.29 -1.56
CA LYS A 217 15.67 9.55 -1.66
C LYS A 217 15.38 10.33 -2.95
N SER A 218 14.64 9.75 -3.88
CA SER A 218 14.35 10.35 -5.18
C SER A 218 13.16 11.32 -5.12
N LYS A 219 13.04 12.18 -6.14
CA LYS A 219 11.84 13.01 -6.34
C LYS A 219 10.59 12.21 -6.70
N ARG A 220 10.73 10.93 -7.10
CA ARG A 220 9.59 10.07 -7.45
C ARG A 220 8.82 9.61 -6.21
N ARG A 221 9.49 9.49 -5.06
CA ARG A 221 8.84 9.22 -3.77
C ARG A 221 8.24 10.52 -3.24
N LEU A 222 6.92 10.67 -3.39
CA LEU A 222 6.20 11.77 -2.77
C LEU A 222 6.20 11.63 -1.24
N ALA A 223 6.17 12.74 -0.51
CA ALA A 223 5.99 12.71 0.94
C ALA A 223 4.56 12.26 1.30
N PHE A 224 4.38 11.78 2.54
CA PHE A 224 3.03 11.64 3.08
C PHE A 224 2.41 13.04 3.27
N ASN A 225 1.09 13.13 3.07
CA ASN A 225 0.31 14.35 3.21
C ASN A 225 -1.16 14.03 3.50
N GLU A 226 -1.96 15.06 3.73
CA GLU A 226 -3.39 14.96 4.06
C GLU A 226 -4.30 14.77 2.83
N SER A 227 -3.75 14.48 1.65
CA SER A 227 -4.53 14.09 0.46
C SER A 227 -4.49 12.58 0.19
N GLY A 228 -3.68 11.84 0.96
CA GLY A 228 -3.51 10.39 0.81
C GLY A 228 -4.43 9.52 1.67
N ILE A 229 -4.05 8.25 1.79
CA ILE A 229 -4.69 7.27 2.70
C ILE A 229 -4.26 7.54 4.15
N PHE A 230 -2.95 7.70 4.36
CA PHE A 230 -2.37 7.98 5.66
C PHE A 230 -2.33 9.49 5.86
N ARG A 231 -3.27 10.02 6.65
CA ARG A 231 -3.36 11.45 6.96
C ARG A 231 -3.07 11.65 8.44
N HIS A 232 -2.19 12.60 8.76
CA HIS A 232 -1.91 12.94 10.15
C HIS A 232 -2.85 14.04 10.62
N TYR A 233 -3.91 13.67 11.33
CA TYR A 233 -4.75 14.61 12.05
C TYR A 233 -4.51 14.41 13.54
N PRO A 234 -3.96 15.40 14.28
CA PRO A 234 -3.63 15.25 15.71
C PRO A 234 -4.82 14.79 16.57
N ASP A 235 -6.03 15.21 16.17
CA ASP A 235 -7.31 14.88 16.79
C ASP A 235 -7.74 13.41 16.66
N LEU A 236 -7.18 12.70 15.68
CA LEU A 236 -7.46 11.28 15.43
C LEU A 236 -6.40 10.34 16.04
N ASP A 237 -5.28 10.90 16.50
CA ASP A 237 -4.17 10.17 17.10
C ASP A 237 -4.28 10.17 18.63
N GLN A 238 -3.96 9.04 19.27
CA GLN A 238 -4.10 8.83 20.70
C GLN A 238 -2.87 8.12 21.25
N ASP A 239 -2.57 8.28 22.53
CA ASP A 239 -1.49 7.50 23.14
C ASP A 239 -1.87 5.99 23.12
N PRO A 240 -0.87 5.09 23.12
CA PRO A 240 -1.12 3.66 23.20
C PRO A 240 -2.03 3.35 24.41
N ALA A 241 -2.99 2.44 24.19
CA ALA A 241 -3.95 2.02 25.21
C ALA A 241 -3.30 1.25 26.37
#